data_AF-A0A946DDN4-F1
#
_entry.id   AF-A0A946DDN4-F1
#
_cell.length_a   1.000
_cell.length_b   1.000
_cell.length_c   1.000
_cell.angle_alpha   90.00
_cell.angle_beta   90.00
_cell.angle_gamma   90.00
#
_symmetry.space_group_name_H-M   'P 1'
#
loop_
_entity.id
_entity.type
_entity.pdbx_description
1 polymer ?
#
loop_
_entity_poly.entity_id
_entity_poly.type
_entity_poly.pdbx_seq_one_letter_code
_entity_poly.pdbx_strand_id
1 'polypeptide(L)'
;MKGFNMSPFQAIYMATLGGAKSLYLDDKLGNFEVGKEADFIVVDKNATPLMKRRMEHAENLEDELFALMILGDDRNIKATHIMGECCYERT
;
A
#
# COMPACT_ATOMS: atom_id res chain seq x y z
N MET A 1 28.61 -5.71 8.70
CA MET A 1 27.39 -4.87 8.54
C MET A 1 26.27 -5.52 9.32
N LYS A 2 25.70 -4.85 10.34
CA LYS A 2 24.39 -5.28 10.85
C LYS A 2 23.38 -4.96 9.76
N GLY A 3 22.65 -5.96 9.26
CA GLY A 3 21.59 -5.75 8.28
C GLY A 3 20.53 -4.82 8.88
N PHE A 4 20.12 -3.79 8.15
CA PHE A 4 18.98 -2.99 8.53
C PHE A 4 17.72 -3.82 8.27
N ASN A 5 17.01 -4.20 9.33
CA ASN A 5 15.75 -4.93 9.19
C ASN A 5 14.62 -3.90 9.05
N MET A 6 14.02 -3.82 7.86
CA MET A 6 12.92 -2.91 7.56
C MET A 6 11.59 -3.59 7.91
N SER A 7 10.82 -3.02 8.82
CA SER A 7 9.49 -3.54 9.11
C SER A 7 8.51 -3.21 7.97
N PRO A 8 7.44 -4.01 7.78
CA PRO A 8 6.38 -3.70 6.82
C PRO A 8 5.76 -2.32 7.03
N PHE A 9 5.59 -1.90 8.29
CA PHE A 9 5.11 -0.56 8.61
C PHE A 9 6.04 0.54 8.11
N GLN A 10 7.36 0.37 8.27
CA GLN A 10 8.34 1.31 7.75
C GLN A 10 8.31 1.35 6.22
N ALA A 11 8.21 0.19 5.56
CA ALA A 11 8.12 0.10 4.11
C ALA A 11 6.88 0.86 3.57
N ILE A 12 5.71 0.64 4.15
CA ILE A 12 4.48 1.33 3.75
C ILE A 12 4.55 2.83 4.06
N TYR A 13 5.11 3.23 5.20
CA TYR A 13 5.35 4.65 5.48
C TYR A 13 6.23 5.29 4.41
N MET A 14 7.36 4.66 4.07
CA MET A 14 8.27 5.16 3.03
C MET A 14 7.60 5.24 1.65
N ALA A 15 6.74 4.29 1.32
CA ALA A 15 5.99 4.27 0.05
C ALA A 15 4.83 5.29 -0.01
N THR A 16 4.42 5.87 1.12
CA THR A 16 3.26 6.78 1.21
C THR A 16 3.66 8.13 1.82
N LEU A 17 3.34 8.36 3.09
CA LEU A 17 3.56 9.64 3.77
C LEU A 17 5.05 10.03 3.84
N GLY A 18 5.95 9.08 4.02
CA GLY A 18 7.40 9.31 4.02
C GLY A 18 7.91 9.81 2.65
N GLY A 19 7.37 9.25 1.57
CA GLY A 19 7.62 9.74 0.20
C GLY A 19 7.08 11.15 -0.01
N ALA A 20 5.84 11.41 0.39
CA ALA A 20 5.22 12.74 0.30
C ALA A 20 6.01 13.80 1.09
N LYS A 21 6.47 13.48 2.31
CA LYS A 21 7.33 14.36 3.13
C LYS A 21 8.65 14.69 2.45
N SER A 22 9.27 13.69 1.83
CA SER A 22 10.55 13.87 1.13
C SER A 22 10.42 14.81 -0.08
N LEU A 23 9.21 14.95 -0.61
CA LEU A 23 8.87 15.84 -1.73
C LEU A 23 8.21 17.15 -1.29
N TYR A 24 8.04 17.41 0.02
CA TYR A 24 7.29 18.56 0.54
C TYR A 24 5.84 18.63 0.03
N LEU A 25 5.20 17.47 -0.11
CA LEU A 25 3.80 17.32 -0.54
C LEU A 25 2.93 16.68 0.55
N ASP A 26 3.44 16.55 1.78
CA ASP A 26 2.73 15.89 2.88
C ASP A 26 1.58 16.71 3.46
N ASP A 27 1.43 17.98 3.08
CA ASP A 27 0.22 18.77 3.27
C ASP A 27 -0.91 18.35 2.33
N LYS A 28 -0.59 17.69 1.20
CA LYS A 28 -1.55 17.31 0.15
C LYS A 28 -1.76 15.81 0.00
N LEU A 29 -0.72 14.99 0.20
CA LEU A 29 -0.70 13.58 -0.19
C LEU A 29 -0.27 12.65 0.96
N GLY A 30 -0.40 11.34 0.72
CA GLY A 30 0.28 10.29 1.50
C GLY A 30 -0.47 9.74 2.72
N ASN A 31 -1.64 10.28 3.07
CA ASN A 31 -2.57 9.68 4.03
C ASN A 31 -4.01 10.22 3.82
N PHE A 32 -4.96 9.77 4.62
CA PHE A 32 -6.39 10.08 4.49
C PHE A 32 -6.90 11.18 5.44
N GLU A 33 -6.04 12.09 5.88
CA GLU A 33 -6.47 13.25 6.69
C GLU A 33 -7.37 14.18 5.88
N VAL A 34 -8.33 14.83 6.55
CA VAL A 34 -9.27 15.77 5.91
C VAL A 34 -8.51 16.95 5.29
N GLY A 35 -8.86 17.32 4.06
CA GLY A 35 -8.25 18.43 3.32
C GLY A 35 -7.16 18.02 2.33
N LYS A 36 -6.76 16.74 2.32
CA LYS A 36 -5.82 16.18 1.35
C LYS A 36 -6.47 15.79 0.03
N GLU A 37 -5.65 15.72 -1.01
CA GLU A 37 -6.03 15.21 -2.32
C GLU A 37 -6.38 13.73 -2.21
N ALA A 38 -7.47 13.31 -2.87
CA ALA A 38 -8.00 11.95 -2.77
C ALA A 38 -7.30 10.99 -3.74
N ASP A 39 -5.99 10.84 -3.56
CA ASP A 39 -5.13 9.94 -4.32
C ASP A 39 -4.89 8.64 -3.53
N PHE A 40 -5.46 7.53 -4.00
CA PHE A 40 -5.36 6.25 -3.32
C PHE A 40 -5.52 5.05 -4.27
N ILE A 41 -5.10 3.89 -3.76
CA ILE A 41 -5.31 2.60 -4.41
C ILE A 41 -6.27 1.74 -3.58
N VAL A 42 -7.04 0.92 -4.27
CA VAL A 42 -7.83 -0.17 -3.68
C VAL A 42 -7.03 -1.46 -3.88
N VAL A 43 -6.69 -2.13 -2.78
CA VAL A 43 -5.86 -3.35 -2.82
C VAL A 43 -6.74 -4.59 -2.70
N ASP A 44 -6.65 -5.48 -3.68
CA ASP A 44 -7.19 -6.85 -3.60
C ASP A 44 -6.17 -7.76 -2.91
N LYS A 45 -6.46 -8.13 -1.66
CA LYS A 45 -5.63 -9.03 -0.85
C LYS A 45 -5.70 -10.49 -1.33
N ASN A 46 -6.57 -10.83 -2.27
CA ASN A 46 -6.75 -12.20 -2.76
C ASN A 46 -6.47 -12.33 -4.27
N ALA A 47 -5.73 -11.38 -4.86
CA ALA A 47 -5.53 -11.27 -6.30
C ALA A 47 -4.85 -12.48 -6.97
N THR A 48 -4.12 -13.30 -6.22
CA THR A 48 -3.49 -14.53 -6.73
C THR A 48 -3.73 -15.69 -5.76
N PRO A 49 -3.71 -16.96 -6.22
CA PRO A 49 -3.86 -18.12 -5.33
C PRO A 49 -2.82 -18.15 -4.20
N LEU A 50 -1.57 -17.75 -4.49
CA LEU A 50 -0.51 -17.69 -3.49
C LEU A 50 -0.73 -16.57 -2.47
N MET A 51 -1.12 -15.37 -2.94
CA MET A 51 -1.44 -14.26 -2.04
C MET A 51 -2.61 -14.61 -1.13
N LYS A 52 -3.71 -15.15 -1.69
CA LYS A 52 -4.88 -15.60 -0.93
C LYS A 52 -4.49 -16.58 0.16
N ARG A 53 -3.72 -17.63 -0.19
CA ARG A 53 -3.25 -18.61 0.79
C ARG A 53 -2.38 -17.98 1.87
N ARG A 54 -1.53 -17.01 1.53
CA ARG A 54 -0.70 -16.31 2.52
C ARG A 54 -1.54 -15.45 3.45
N MET A 55 -2.56 -14.77 2.94
CA MET A 55 -3.50 -13.95 3.71
C MET A 55 -4.39 -14.77 4.64
N GLU A 56 -4.82 -15.97 4.24
CA GLU A 56 -5.58 -16.90 5.09
C GLU A 56 -4.83 -17.33 6.37
N HIS A 57 -3.49 -17.18 6.38
CA HIS A 57 -2.63 -17.49 7.52
C HIS A 57 -2.00 -16.25 8.18
N ALA A 58 -2.39 -15.04 7.77
CA ALA A 58 -1.93 -13.81 8.44
C ALA A 58 -2.72 -13.63 9.75
N GLU A 59 -2.02 -13.41 10.86
CA GLU A 59 -2.68 -13.28 12.17
C GLU A 59 -2.92 -11.81 12.57
N ASN A 60 -2.18 -10.89 11.94
CA ASN A 60 -2.22 -9.47 12.25
C ASN A 60 -1.87 -8.63 11.01
N LEU A 61 -2.02 -7.30 11.14
CA LEU A 61 -1.76 -6.36 10.06
C LEU A 61 -0.29 -6.38 9.57
N GLU A 62 0.68 -6.62 10.46
CA GLU A 62 2.09 -6.70 10.06
C GLU A 62 2.32 -7.87 9.11
N ASP A 63 1.72 -9.04 9.40
CA ASP A 63 1.78 -10.22 8.53
C ASP A 63 1.14 -9.95 7.16
N GLU A 64 -0.02 -9.29 7.14
CA GLU A 64 -0.70 -8.91 5.90
C GLU A 64 0.15 -7.96 5.04
N LEU A 65 0.71 -6.92 5.67
CA LEU A 65 1.57 -5.96 4.99
C LEU A 65 2.88 -6.60 4.51
N PHE A 66 3.45 -7.51 5.30
CA PHE A 66 4.62 -8.29 4.87
C PHE A 66 4.30 -9.14 3.65
N ALA A 67 3.14 -9.81 3.63
CA ALA A 67 2.70 -10.59 2.48
C ALA A 67 2.55 -9.73 1.22
N LEU A 68 1.92 -8.56 1.32
CA LEU A 68 1.82 -7.61 0.21
C LEU A 68 3.18 -7.09 -0.26
N MET A 69 4.10 -6.79 0.65
CA MET A 69 5.44 -6.30 0.32
C MET A 69 6.27 -7.32 -0.47
N ILE A 70 6.13 -8.61 -0.16
CA ILE A 70 6.96 -9.67 -0.74
C ILE A 70 6.31 -10.32 -1.97
N LEU A 71 5.00 -10.51 -1.96
CA LEU A 71 4.27 -11.25 -2.99
C LEU A 71 3.40 -10.37 -3.87
N GLY A 72 3.25 -9.09 -3.53
CA GLY A 72 2.38 -8.16 -4.23
C GLY A 72 2.92 -7.77 -5.61
N ASP A 73 2.01 -7.67 -6.57
CA ASP A 73 2.26 -7.11 -7.89
C ASP A 73 1.05 -6.33 -8.41
N ASP A 74 1.05 -5.96 -9.69
CA ASP A 74 0.00 -5.16 -10.33
C ASP A 74 -1.39 -5.77 -10.19
N ARG A 75 -1.51 -7.09 -10.05
CA ARG A 75 -2.80 -7.77 -9.87
C ARG A 75 -3.44 -7.43 -8.53
N ASN A 76 -2.63 -7.09 -7.51
CA ASN A 76 -3.13 -6.63 -6.22
C ASN A 76 -3.76 -5.25 -6.28
N ILE A 77 -3.55 -4.47 -7.34
CA ILE A 77 -4.20 -3.18 -7.52
C ILE A 77 -5.56 -3.40 -8.18
N LYS A 78 -6.64 -3.29 -7.41
CA LYS A 78 -8.02 -3.42 -7.91
C LYS A 78 -8.49 -2.14 -8.59
N ALA A 79 -8.20 -0.98 -8.00
CA ALA A 79 -8.52 0.32 -8.57
C ALA A 79 -7.49 1.37 -8.13
N THR A 80 -7.33 2.42 -8.94
CA THR A 80 -6.52 3.60 -8.62
C THR A 80 -7.37 4.85 -8.82
N HIS A 81 -7.44 5.67 -7.78
CA HIS A 81 -8.14 6.93 -7.78
C HIS A 81 -7.15 8.09 -7.74
N ILE A 82 -7.38 9.10 -8.57
CA ILE A 82 -6.62 10.35 -8.59
C ILE A 82 -7.64 11.48 -8.44
N MET A 83 -7.42 12.36 -7.46
CA MET A 83 -8.34 13.44 -7.11
C MET A 83 -9.78 12.94 -6.84
N GLY A 84 -9.92 11.72 -6.31
CA GLY A 84 -11.19 11.05 -6.03
C GLY A 84 -11.80 10.32 -7.23
N GLU A 85 -11.32 10.57 -8.44
CA GLU A 85 -11.84 9.97 -9.67
C GLU A 85 -11.18 8.62 -9.96
N CYS A 86 -11.97 7.59 -10.27
CA CYS A 86 -11.45 6.29 -10.65
C CYS A 86 -10.78 6.38 -12.03
N CYS A 87 -9.45 6.32 -12.06
CA CYS A 87 -8.64 6.44 -13.27
C CYS A 87 -8.20 5.07 -13.81
N TYR A 88 -8.25 4.04 -12.98
CA TYR A 88 -7.95 2.66 -13.35
C TYR A 88 -8.80 1.71 -12.53
N GLU A 89 -9.36 0.69 -13.18
CA GLU A 89 -10.03 -0.42 -12.52
C GLU A 89 -9.63 -1.72 -13.21
N ARG A 90 -9.11 -2.68 -12.43
CA ARG A 90 -8.80 -4.03 -12.91
C ARG A 90 -10.11 -4.81 -13.04
N THR A 91 -10.45 -5.21 -14.26
CA THR A 91 -11.63 -6.04 -14.55
C THR A 91 -11.48 -7.48 -14.08
#